data_AF-A0AAD9T8D9-F1
#
_entry.id   AF-A0AAD9T8D9-F1
#
_cell.length_a   1.000
_cell.length_b   1.000
_cell.length_c   1.000
_cell.angle_alpha   90.00
_cell.angle_beta   90.00
_cell.angle_gamma   90.00
#
_symmetry.space_group_name_H-M   'P 1'
#
loop_
_entity.id
_entity.type
_entity.pdbx_description
1 polymer ?
#
loop_
_entity_poly.entity_id
_entity_poly.type
_entity_poly.pdbx_seq_one_letter_code
_entity_poly.pdbx_strand_id
1 'polypeptide(L)'
;MASQVVAGYMMMAALNKKGYNAFTISAPSADELLSILALAAPVFVTMISKVAFYSLLTYFATSMGTITVAAHQVMVQIFCMCTVWGEPLSQTAQSFMPELIYGVNRSLEKARTLLKSLVIIGCIVGIILGSIGTFVPWKFPNIFTPDQHVIQEMHKVLIPYFMALAITPPTHSLEGTLLAGRDLRFISASMSGCFTLGSLLLLLVSSKGLGLAGCWYALSGFQWARFFLALRRLTSAHSVLYTEDLSRFKVQKLKAT
;
A
#
# COMPACT_ATOMS: atom_id res chain seq x y z
N MET A 1 8.86 10.09 -17.31
CA MET A 1 8.96 9.42 -18.63
C MET A 1 10.34 8.82 -18.88
N ALA A 2 11.44 9.57 -18.73
CA ALA A 2 12.78 9.02 -18.96
C ALA A 2 13.10 7.76 -18.12
N SER A 3 12.72 7.72 -16.84
CA SER A 3 12.94 6.58 -15.96
C SER A 3 12.23 5.29 -16.43
N GLN A 4 11.02 5.41 -16.97
CA GLN A 4 10.25 4.27 -17.50
C GLN A 4 10.89 3.72 -18.78
N VAL A 5 11.39 4.59 -19.65
CA VAL A 5 12.12 4.19 -20.86
C VAL A 5 13.41 3.45 -20.48
N VAL A 6 14.19 3.99 -19.54
CA VAL A 6 15.42 3.35 -19.04
C VAL A 6 15.10 2.00 -18.40
N ALA A 7 14.07 1.91 -17.54
CA ALA A 7 13.64 0.66 -16.94
C ALA A 7 13.22 -0.38 -18.00
N GLY A 8 12.53 0.05 -19.05
CA GLY A 8 12.19 -0.80 -20.20
C GLY A 8 13.41 -1.36 -20.91
N TYR A 9 14.41 -0.53 -21.22
CA TYR A 9 15.67 -0.98 -21.82
C TYR A 9 16.44 -1.94 -20.91
N MET A 10 16.50 -1.66 -19.60
CA MET A 10 17.15 -2.54 -18.63
C MET A 10 16.44 -3.90 -18.52
N MET A 11 15.10 -3.91 -18.54
CA MET A 11 14.31 -5.13 -18.55
C MET A 11 14.56 -5.94 -19.83
N MET A 12 14.55 -5.30 -21.01
CA MET A 12 14.86 -5.97 -22.28
C MET A 12 16.27 -6.56 -22.29
N ALA A 13 17.27 -5.80 -21.82
CA ALA A 13 18.64 -6.28 -21.70
C ALA A 13 18.76 -7.48 -20.74
N ALA A 14 18.03 -7.46 -19.62
CA ALA A 14 18.02 -8.56 -18.66
C ALA A 14 17.33 -9.82 -19.22
N LEU A 15 16.25 -9.67 -19.99
CA LEU A 15 15.57 -10.76 -20.68
C LEU A 15 16.47 -11.41 -21.74
N ASN A 16 17.13 -10.61 -22.56
CA ASN A 16 18.10 -11.08 -23.56
C ASN A 16 19.25 -11.86 -22.91
N LYS A 17 19.78 -11.37 -21.77
CA LYS A 17 20.81 -12.10 -21.00
C LYS A 17 20.33 -13.45 -20.45
N LYS A 18 19.03 -13.62 -20.23
CA LYS A 18 18.41 -14.89 -19.80
C LYS A 18 18.02 -15.81 -20.98
N GLY A 19 18.36 -15.43 -22.21
CA GLY A 19 18.07 -16.21 -23.42
C GLY A 19 16.68 -15.99 -24.02
N TYR A 20 15.90 -15.03 -23.50
CA TYR A 20 14.62 -14.64 -24.11
C TYR A 20 14.86 -13.62 -25.22
N ASN A 21 14.14 -13.68 -26.32
CA ASN A 21 14.20 -12.65 -27.36
C ASN A 21 13.20 -11.53 -27.05
N ALA A 22 13.67 -10.49 -26.36
CA ALA A 22 12.83 -9.41 -25.85
C ALA A 22 12.15 -8.55 -26.93
N PHE A 23 12.64 -8.58 -28.17
CA PHE A 23 12.11 -7.80 -29.29
C PHE A 23 11.10 -8.58 -30.14
N THR A 24 10.80 -9.83 -29.79
CA THR A 24 9.83 -10.65 -30.53
C THR A 24 8.42 -10.23 -30.15
N ILE A 25 7.72 -9.53 -31.05
CA ILE A 25 6.31 -9.18 -30.87
C ILE A 25 5.48 -10.42 -31.20
N SER A 26 4.80 -10.97 -30.21
CA SER A 26 3.84 -12.08 -30.38
C SER A 26 2.55 -11.73 -29.65
N ALA A 27 1.41 -12.10 -30.26
CA ALA A 27 0.12 -11.96 -29.59
C ALA A 27 -0.01 -13.08 -28.53
N PRO A 28 -0.40 -12.75 -27.29
CA PRO A 28 -0.58 -13.75 -26.25
C PRO A 28 -1.74 -14.68 -26.62
N SER A 29 -1.57 -15.97 -26.30
CA SER A 29 -2.65 -16.94 -26.36
C SER A 29 -3.75 -16.65 -25.32
N ALA A 30 -4.93 -17.26 -25.48
CA ALA A 30 -6.02 -17.09 -24.52
C ALA A 30 -5.63 -17.51 -23.09
N ASP A 31 -4.83 -18.57 -22.94
CA ASP A 31 -4.37 -19.08 -21.65
C ASP A 31 -3.34 -18.14 -20.99
N GLU A 32 -2.46 -17.53 -21.78
CA GLU A 32 -1.52 -16.50 -21.31
C GLU A 32 -2.27 -15.24 -20.87
N LEU A 33 -3.26 -14.82 -21.66
CA LEU A 33 -4.11 -13.68 -21.30
C LEU A 33 -4.85 -13.94 -19.99
N LEU A 34 -5.41 -15.14 -19.81
CA LEU A 34 -6.09 -15.53 -18.57
C LEU A 34 -5.12 -15.55 -17.38
N SER A 35 -3.88 -15.98 -17.59
CA SER A 35 -2.82 -15.97 -16.57
C SER A 35 -2.44 -14.54 -16.17
N ILE A 36 -2.32 -13.63 -17.15
CA ILE A 36 -2.09 -12.20 -16.90
C ILE A 36 -3.26 -11.61 -16.11
N LEU A 37 -4.49 -11.89 -16.51
CA LEU A 37 -5.70 -11.42 -15.82
C LEU A 37 -5.77 -11.94 -14.38
N ALA A 38 -5.41 -13.20 -14.13
CA ALA A 38 -5.40 -13.77 -12.79
C ALA A 38 -4.41 -13.06 -11.83
N LEU A 39 -3.32 -12.50 -12.37
CA LEU A 39 -2.36 -11.69 -11.61
C LEU A 39 -2.79 -10.22 -11.50
N ALA A 40 -3.30 -9.65 -12.59
CA ALA A 40 -3.65 -8.23 -12.68
C ALA A 40 -4.94 -7.88 -11.94
N ALA A 41 -5.98 -8.73 -12.00
CA ALA A 41 -7.28 -8.44 -11.43
C ALA A 41 -7.24 -8.18 -9.91
N PRO A 42 -6.53 -8.99 -9.08
CA PRO A 42 -6.43 -8.69 -7.65
C PRO A 42 -5.72 -7.37 -7.34
N VAL A 43 -4.68 -7.04 -8.13
CA VAL A 43 -3.94 -5.77 -7.99
C VAL A 43 -4.84 -4.60 -8.39
N PHE A 44 -5.59 -4.74 -9.47
CA PHE A 44 -6.58 -3.77 -9.92
C PHE A 44 -7.65 -3.51 -8.86
N VAL A 45 -8.24 -4.57 -8.29
CA VAL A 45 -9.20 -4.47 -7.18
C VAL A 45 -8.60 -3.69 -6.01
N THR A 46 -7.34 -4.00 -5.67
CA THR A 46 -6.65 -3.32 -4.57
C THR A 46 -6.50 -1.81 -4.84
N MET A 47 -6.15 -1.42 -6.06
CA MET A 47 -5.99 -0.01 -6.45
C MET A 47 -7.33 0.72 -6.53
N ILE A 48 -8.33 0.13 -7.19
CA ILE A 48 -9.63 0.77 -7.35
C ILE A 48 -10.35 0.95 -6.02
N SER A 49 -10.21 0.00 -5.08
CA SER A 49 -10.72 0.13 -3.71
C SER A 49 -10.10 1.31 -2.96
N LYS A 50 -8.79 1.55 -3.10
CA LYS A 50 -8.13 2.72 -2.49
C LYS A 50 -8.66 4.01 -3.12
N VAL A 51 -8.69 4.09 -4.46
CA VAL A 51 -9.19 5.27 -5.18
C VAL A 51 -10.63 5.57 -4.76
N ALA A 52 -11.51 4.56 -4.77
CA ALA A 52 -12.91 4.70 -4.38
C ALA A 52 -13.06 5.18 -2.93
N PHE A 53 -12.24 4.67 -1.99
CA PHE A 53 -12.27 5.14 -0.60
C PHE A 53 -11.90 6.62 -0.46
N TYR A 54 -10.82 7.07 -1.11
CA TYR A 54 -10.42 8.49 -1.09
C TYR A 54 -11.42 9.40 -1.82
N SER A 55 -12.02 8.92 -2.91
CA SER A 55 -13.10 9.63 -3.60
C SER A 55 -14.31 9.81 -2.67
N LEU A 56 -14.70 8.76 -1.93
CA LEU A 56 -15.79 8.83 -0.96
C LEU A 56 -15.48 9.79 0.20
N LEU A 57 -14.24 9.76 0.71
CA LEU A 57 -13.76 10.71 1.72
C LEU A 57 -13.91 12.16 1.24
N THR A 58 -13.53 12.41 0.00
CA THR A 58 -13.63 13.74 -0.63
C THR A 58 -15.08 14.14 -0.88
N TYR A 59 -15.93 13.19 -1.27
CA TYR A 59 -17.37 13.42 -1.43
C TYR A 59 -18.01 13.89 -0.11
N PHE A 60 -17.74 13.22 1.00
CA PHE A 60 -18.28 13.64 2.30
C PHE A 60 -17.74 14.99 2.75
N ALA A 61 -16.43 15.24 2.60
CA ALA A 61 -15.86 16.56 2.90
C ALA A 61 -16.52 17.68 2.07
N THR A 62 -16.84 17.40 0.79
CA THR A 62 -17.54 18.34 -0.10
C THR A 62 -18.97 18.59 0.36
N SER A 63 -19.67 17.55 0.81
CA SER A 63 -21.06 17.66 1.29
C SER A 63 -21.21 18.49 2.57
N MET A 64 -20.11 18.68 3.33
CA MET A 64 -20.11 19.41 4.60
C MET A 64 -19.93 20.93 4.44
N GLY A 65 -19.57 21.41 3.24
CA GLY A 65 -19.43 22.83 2.94
C GLY A 65 -18.06 23.23 2.39
N THR A 66 -17.98 24.47 1.91
CA THR A 66 -16.81 25.01 1.19
C THR A 66 -15.56 25.11 2.06
N ILE A 67 -15.70 25.55 3.32
CA ILE A 67 -14.58 25.66 4.27
C ILE A 67 -14.01 24.27 4.59
N THR A 68 -14.89 23.29 4.82
CA THR A 68 -14.51 21.92 5.14
C THR A 68 -13.78 21.24 3.99
N VAL A 69 -14.27 21.36 2.75
CA VAL A 69 -13.58 20.78 1.60
C VAL A 69 -12.25 21.47 1.32
N ALA A 70 -12.15 22.79 1.51
CA ALA A 70 -10.88 23.51 1.37
C ALA A 70 -9.82 22.99 2.37
N ALA A 71 -10.20 22.79 3.64
CA ALA A 71 -9.32 22.22 4.65
C ALA A 71 -8.91 20.78 4.31
N HIS A 72 -9.88 19.97 3.86
CA HIS A 72 -9.63 18.60 3.40
C HIS A 72 -8.64 18.55 2.25
N GLN A 73 -8.78 19.42 1.25
CA GLN A 73 -7.89 19.47 0.09
C GLN A 73 -6.45 19.79 0.48
N VAL A 74 -6.23 20.76 1.37
CA VAL A 74 -4.87 21.04 1.87
C VAL A 74 -4.29 19.78 2.55
N MET A 75 -5.04 19.21 3.49
CA MET A 75 -4.54 18.09 4.29
C MET A 75 -4.33 16.82 3.46
N VAL A 76 -5.23 16.50 2.52
CA VAL A 76 -5.11 15.29 1.69
C VAL A 76 -3.96 15.38 0.68
N GLN A 77 -3.64 16.57 0.17
CA GLN A 77 -2.53 16.74 -0.77
C GLN A 77 -1.18 16.55 -0.08
N ILE A 78 -1.02 17.13 1.12
CA ILE A 78 0.18 16.90 1.95
C ILE A 78 0.27 15.42 2.34
N PHE A 79 -0.85 14.81 2.72
CA PHE A 79 -0.92 13.38 3.02
C PHE A 79 -0.41 12.54 1.85
N CYS A 80 -0.99 12.72 0.66
CA CYS A 80 -0.62 12.00 -0.56
C CYS A 80 0.86 12.19 -0.92
N MET A 81 1.36 13.44 -0.86
CA MET A 81 2.78 13.73 -1.09
C MET A 81 3.68 12.93 -0.13
N CYS A 82 3.36 12.87 1.16
CA CYS A 82 4.11 12.08 2.12
C CYS A 82 3.98 10.57 1.88
N THR A 83 2.81 10.06 1.47
CA THR A 83 2.62 8.62 1.24
C THR A 83 3.53 8.03 0.16
N VAL A 84 3.95 8.83 -0.82
CA VAL A 84 4.87 8.42 -1.89
C VAL A 84 6.19 7.87 -1.32
N TRP A 85 6.63 8.35 -0.17
CA TRP A 85 7.87 7.90 0.48
C TRP A 85 7.80 6.46 1.00
N GLY A 86 6.60 5.88 1.15
CA GLY A 86 6.43 4.46 1.46
C GLY A 86 6.61 3.54 0.25
N GLU A 87 6.49 4.07 -0.97
CA GLU A 87 6.56 3.28 -2.21
C GLU A 87 7.92 2.58 -2.42
N PRO A 88 9.08 3.22 -2.17
CA PRO A 88 10.37 2.54 -2.25
C PRO A 88 10.48 1.29 -1.35
N LEU A 89 9.81 1.28 -0.20
CA LEU A 89 9.80 0.13 0.70
C LEU A 89 9.02 -1.05 0.10
N SER A 90 7.86 -0.76 -0.48
CA SER A 90 7.06 -1.74 -1.23
C SER A 90 7.84 -2.31 -2.42
N GLN A 91 8.50 -1.44 -3.19
CA GLN A 91 9.30 -1.85 -4.35
C GLN A 91 10.53 -2.66 -3.96
N THR A 92 11.16 -2.33 -2.84
CA THR A 92 12.27 -3.12 -2.27
C THR A 92 11.80 -4.53 -1.92
N ALA A 93 10.63 -4.66 -1.28
CA ALA A 93 10.04 -5.98 -1.03
C ALA A 93 9.77 -6.74 -2.35
N GLN A 94 9.12 -6.10 -3.32
CA GLN A 94 8.78 -6.72 -4.62
C GLN A 94 10.00 -7.10 -5.46
N SER A 95 11.13 -6.40 -5.30
CA SER A 95 12.35 -6.67 -6.04
C SER A 95 13.19 -7.79 -5.43
N PHE A 96 13.35 -7.81 -4.11
CA PHE A 96 14.29 -8.74 -3.44
C PHE A 96 13.61 -9.97 -2.84
N MET A 97 12.38 -9.85 -2.36
CA MET A 97 11.69 -10.94 -1.66
C MET A 97 11.39 -12.15 -2.57
N PRO A 98 11.05 -12.01 -3.88
CA PRO A 98 10.77 -13.17 -4.72
C PRO A 98 11.96 -14.12 -4.86
N GLU A 99 13.19 -13.62 -4.97
CA GLU A 99 14.41 -14.46 -5.02
C GLU A 99 14.62 -15.19 -3.69
N LEU A 100 14.35 -14.53 -2.56
CA LEU A 100 14.51 -15.14 -1.24
C LEU A 100 13.44 -16.21 -0.94
N ILE A 101 12.24 -16.08 -1.51
CA ILE A 101 11.12 -17.01 -1.29
C ILE A 101 11.12 -18.14 -2.33
N TYR A 102 11.27 -17.82 -3.61
CA TYR A 102 11.07 -18.71 -4.75
C TYR A 102 12.33 -18.98 -5.58
N GLY A 103 13.41 -18.24 -5.34
CA GLY A 103 14.65 -18.31 -6.12
C GLY A 103 15.52 -19.52 -5.81
N VAL A 104 16.61 -19.66 -6.58
CA VAL A 104 17.56 -20.78 -6.43
C VAL A 104 18.30 -20.69 -5.09
N ASN A 105 18.62 -19.47 -4.66
CA ASN A 105 19.25 -19.18 -3.37
C ASN A 105 18.21 -18.89 -2.27
N ARG A 106 17.09 -19.63 -2.27
CA ARG A 106 15.99 -19.46 -1.30
C ARG A 106 16.49 -19.44 0.14
N SER A 107 16.09 -18.41 0.89
CA SER A 107 16.36 -18.28 2.32
C SER A 107 15.21 -17.53 3.01
N LEU A 108 14.32 -18.29 3.65
CA LEU A 108 13.20 -17.71 4.40
C LEU A 108 13.65 -16.94 5.64
N GLU A 109 14.82 -17.26 6.20
CA GLU A 109 15.43 -16.47 7.27
C GLU A 109 15.78 -15.07 6.77
N LYS A 110 16.50 -14.96 5.64
CA LYS A 110 16.82 -13.67 5.03
C LYS A 110 15.56 -12.91 4.61
N ALA A 111 14.53 -13.60 4.11
CA ALA A 111 13.24 -13.00 3.78
C ALA A 111 12.56 -12.36 5.01
N ARG A 112 12.56 -13.06 6.15
CA ARG A 112 12.03 -12.56 7.42
C ARG A 112 12.84 -11.38 7.96
N THR A 113 14.17 -11.44 7.86
CA THR A 113 15.06 -10.33 8.25
C THR A 113 14.81 -9.11 7.37
N LEU A 114 14.67 -9.29 6.06
CA LEU A 114 14.33 -8.22 5.12
C LEU A 114 12.97 -7.59 5.48
N LEU A 115 11.93 -8.40 5.70
CA LEU A 115 10.62 -7.89 6.14
C LEU A 115 10.73 -7.08 7.42
N LYS A 116 11.43 -7.60 8.44
CA LYS A 116 11.64 -6.91 9.72
C LYS A 116 12.32 -5.55 9.51
N SER A 117 13.39 -5.50 8.71
CA SER A 117 14.07 -4.26 8.38
C SER A 117 13.16 -3.27 7.65
N LEU A 118 12.39 -3.71 6.66
CA LEU A 118 11.46 -2.86 5.90
C LEU A 118 10.33 -2.31 6.78
N VAL A 119 9.84 -3.07 7.75
CA VAL A 119 8.84 -2.60 8.71
C VAL A 119 9.44 -1.60 9.69
N ILE A 120 10.65 -1.84 10.21
CA ILE A 120 11.34 -0.90 11.11
C ILE A 120 11.62 0.43 10.39
N ILE A 121 12.20 0.37 9.19
CA ILE A 121 12.45 1.56 8.36
C ILE A 121 11.12 2.26 8.06
N GLY A 122 10.09 1.49 7.70
CA GLY A 122 8.74 2.02 7.50
C GLY A 122 8.22 2.78 8.72
N CYS A 123 8.32 2.23 9.92
CA CYS A 123 7.90 2.90 11.15
C CYS A 123 8.70 4.20 11.40
N ILE A 124 10.02 4.18 11.20
CA ILE A 124 10.87 5.38 11.36
C ILE A 124 10.45 6.46 10.36
N VAL A 125 10.33 6.11 9.08
CA VAL A 125 9.90 7.02 8.01
C VAL A 125 8.48 7.54 8.29
N GLY A 126 7.57 6.67 8.73
CA GLY A 126 6.21 7.03 9.11
C GLY A 126 6.16 8.04 10.25
N ILE A 127 6.92 7.83 11.33
CA ILE A 127 6.99 8.77 12.44
C ILE A 127 7.56 10.12 11.99
N ILE A 128 8.63 10.11 11.19
CA ILE A 128 9.25 11.33 10.66
C ILE A 128 8.25 12.12 9.79
N LEU A 129 7.63 11.45 8.80
CA LEU A 129 6.67 12.08 7.89
C LEU A 129 5.38 12.50 8.60
N GLY A 130 4.88 11.68 9.52
CA GLY A 130 3.75 12.02 10.38
C GLY A 130 4.04 13.29 11.18
N SER A 131 5.22 13.37 11.81
CA SER A 131 5.62 14.53 12.63
C SER A 131 5.78 15.79 11.78
N ILE A 132 6.56 15.73 10.70
CA ILE A 132 6.80 16.88 9.81
C ILE A 132 5.49 17.31 9.13
N GLY A 133 4.74 16.36 8.58
CA GLY A 133 3.49 16.59 7.88
C GLY A 133 2.37 17.14 8.77
N THR A 134 2.46 16.93 10.08
CA THR A 134 1.53 17.53 11.06
C THR A 134 2.05 18.88 11.56
N PHE A 135 3.37 19.00 11.78
CA PHE A 135 3.99 20.20 12.31
C PHE A 135 3.84 21.40 11.37
N VAL A 136 4.01 21.20 10.06
CA VAL A 136 3.93 22.30 9.07
C VAL A 136 2.52 22.92 9.01
N PRO A 137 1.42 22.16 8.82
CA PRO A 137 0.06 22.71 8.89
C PRO A 137 -0.32 23.27 10.26
N TRP A 138 0.29 22.78 11.34
CA TRP A 138 0.02 23.27 12.68
C TRP A 138 0.65 24.64 12.94
N LYS A 139 1.94 24.81 12.64
CA LYS A 139 2.70 26.04 12.96
C LYS A 139 2.77 27.06 11.83
N PHE A 140 2.69 26.60 10.58
CA PHE A 140 2.79 27.45 9.40
C PHE A 140 1.59 27.27 8.44
N PRO A 141 0.33 27.31 8.93
CA PRO A 141 -0.85 27.09 8.07
C PRO A 141 -1.00 28.14 6.96
N ASN A 142 -0.51 29.36 7.19
CA ASN A 142 -0.57 30.47 6.23
C ASN A 142 0.20 30.22 4.92
N ILE A 143 1.07 29.21 4.85
CA ILE A 143 1.74 28.80 3.61
C ILE A 143 0.72 28.18 2.64
N PHE A 144 -0.33 27.54 3.16
CA PHE A 144 -1.34 26.85 2.35
C PHE A 144 -2.57 27.71 2.08
N THR A 145 -3.01 28.49 3.08
CA THR A 145 -4.20 29.33 2.96
C THR A 145 -4.15 30.51 3.93
N PRO A 146 -4.58 31.71 3.53
CA PRO A 146 -4.75 32.84 4.44
C PRO A 146 -6.09 32.83 5.18
N ASP A 147 -7.05 31.96 4.83
CA ASP A 147 -8.38 31.93 5.44
C ASP A 147 -8.38 31.23 6.81
N GLN A 148 -8.60 32.01 7.86
CA GLN A 148 -8.59 31.52 9.24
C GLN A 148 -9.63 30.42 9.52
N HIS A 149 -10.79 30.42 8.86
CA HIS A 149 -11.80 29.39 9.05
C HIS A 149 -11.34 28.03 8.50
N VAL A 150 -10.63 28.05 7.36
CA VAL A 150 -10.03 26.85 6.78
C VAL A 150 -8.92 26.31 7.68
N ILE A 151 -8.10 27.20 8.25
CA ILE A 151 -7.03 26.83 9.18
C ILE A 151 -7.60 26.14 10.44
N GLN A 152 -8.68 26.67 11.00
CA GLN A 152 -9.35 26.06 12.15
C GLN A 152 -9.87 24.65 11.83
N GLU A 153 -10.45 24.44 10.64
CA GLU A 153 -10.86 23.11 10.18
C GLU A 153 -9.67 22.16 9.97
N MET A 154 -8.56 22.64 9.41
CA MET A 154 -7.32 21.86 9.27
C MET A 154 -6.79 21.39 10.64
N HIS A 155 -6.85 22.26 11.66
CA HIS A 155 -6.35 21.93 13.00
C HIS A 155 -7.16 20.82 13.68
N LYS A 156 -8.45 20.69 13.37
CA LYS A 156 -9.31 19.60 13.88
C LYS A 156 -8.88 18.21 13.40
N VAL A 157 -8.18 18.12 12.26
CA VAL A 157 -7.80 16.84 11.66
C VAL A 157 -6.37 16.39 11.94
N LEU A 158 -5.57 17.21 12.64
CA LEU A 158 -4.13 16.95 12.84
C LEU A 158 -3.83 15.60 13.51
N ILE A 159 -4.60 15.23 14.53
CA ILE A 159 -4.42 13.95 15.24
C ILE A 159 -4.71 12.75 14.33
N PRO A 160 -5.90 12.61 13.71
CA PRO A 160 -6.16 11.50 12.81
C PRO A 160 -5.26 11.51 11.56
N TYR A 161 -4.85 12.69 11.08
CA TYR A 161 -3.83 12.82 10.04
C TYR A 161 -2.51 12.17 10.44
N PHE A 162 -1.97 12.53 11.62
CA PHE A 162 -0.72 11.96 12.14
C PHE A 162 -0.81 10.44 12.25
N MET A 163 -1.89 9.93 12.85
CA MET A 163 -2.09 8.49 13.04
C MET A 163 -2.17 7.73 11.72
N ALA A 164 -2.89 8.28 10.73
CA ALA A 164 -3.01 7.68 9.41
C ALA A 164 -1.66 7.69 8.67
N LEU A 165 -0.92 8.80 8.74
CA LEU A 165 0.33 8.94 8.00
C LEU A 165 1.46 8.12 8.62
N ALA A 166 1.54 8.07 9.96
CA ALA A 166 2.57 7.32 10.67
C ALA A 166 2.55 5.82 10.36
N ILE A 167 1.37 5.24 10.16
CA ILE A 167 1.23 3.82 9.86
C ILE A 167 1.32 3.50 8.35
N THR A 168 1.26 4.51 7.48
CA THR A 168 1.20 4.30 6.03
C THR A 168 2.48 3.66 5.46
N PRO A 169 3.71 4.19 5.71
CA PRO A 169 4.93 3.58 5.17
C PRO A 169 5.17 2.12 5.59
N PRO A 170 5.03 1.70 6.87
CA PRO A 170 5.18 0.28 7.21
C PRO A 170 4.06 -0.59 6.61
N THR A 171 2.86 -0.04 6.39
CA THR A 171 1.80 -0.73 5.64
C THR A 171 2.22 -0.99 4.20
N HIS A 172 2.87 -0.04 3.54
CA HIS A 172 3.40 -0.24 2.18
C HIS A 172 4.46 -1.34 2.13
N SER A 173 5.35 -1.42 3.13
CA SER A 173 6.31 -2.53 3.26
C SER A 173 5.63 -3.90 3.33
N LEU A 174 4.56 -4.01 4.13
CA LEU A 174 3.79 -5.25 4.31
C LEU A 174 3.03 -5.62 3.04
N GLU A 175 2.29 -4.68 2.44
CA GLU A 175 1.55 -4.90 1.19
C GLU A 175 2.48 -5.28 0.04
N GLY A 176 3.63 -4.59 -0.09
CA GLY A 176 4.66 -4.94 -1.07
C GLY A 176 5.23 -6.34 -0.86
N THR A 177 5.37 -6.77 0.39
CA THR A 177 5.80 -8.15 0.71
C THR A 177 4.74 -9.19 0.35
N LEU A 178 3.45 -8.91 0.58
CA LEU A 178 2.35 -9.79 0.16
C LEU A 178 2.27 -9.91 -1.36
N LEU A 179 2.46 -8.80 -2.08
CA LEU A 179 2.55 -8.78 -3.55
C LEU A 179 3.75 -9.61 -4.03
N ALA A 180 4.92 -9.41 -3.43
CA ALA A 180 6.14 -10.17 -3.75
C ALA A 180 5.97 -11.67 -3.48
N GLY A 181 5.26 -12.01 -2.41
CA GLY A 181 4.88 -13.37 -2.04
C GLY A 181 3.76 -13.97 -2.88
N ARG A 182 3.19 -13.23 -3.85
CA ARG A 182 2.05 -13.65 -4.68
C ARG A 182 0.78 -14.01 -3.89
N ASP A 183 0.60 -13.46 -2.70
CA ASP A 183 -0.62 -13.65 -1.91
C ASP A 183 -1.74 -12.69 -2.36
N LEU A 184 -2.02 -12.74 -3.67
CA LEU A 184 -2.87 -11.78 -4.37
C LEU A 184 -4.36 -11.91 -4.00
N ARG A 185 -4.81 -13.12 -3.68
CA ARG A 185 -6.18 -13.35 -3.22
C ARG A 185 -6.42 -12.70 -1.85
N PHE A 186 -5.46 -12.85 -0.93
CA PHE A 186 -5.56 -12.21 0.38
C PHE A 186 -5.53 -10.68 0.26
N ILE A 187 -4.61 -10.11 -0.52
CA ILE A 187 -4.49 -8.65 -0.62
C ILE A 187 -5.76 -8.02 -1.21
N SER A 188 -6.34 -8.62 -2.26
CA SER A 188 -7.58 -8.12 -2.86
C SER A 188 -8.80 -8.29 -1.96
N ALA A 189 -8.95 -9.44 -1.29
CA ALA A 189 -10.05 -9.69 -0.37
C ALA A 189 -9.97 -8.78 0.87
N SER A 190 -8.79 -8.66 1.48
CA SER A 190 -8.58 -7.76 2.62
C SER A 190 -8.81 -6.30 2.25
N MET A 191 -8.33 -5.84 1.09
CA MET A 191 -8.59 -4.47 0.63
C MET A 191 -10.08 -4.21 0.36
N SER A 192 -10.78 -5.17 -0.26
CA SER A 192 -12.23 -5.08 -0.47
C SER A 192 -13.00 -5.00 0.84
N GLY A 193 -12.58 -5.78 1.85
CA GLY A 193 -13.12 -5.72 3.20
C GLY A 193 -12.85 -4.38 3.88
N CYS A 194 -11.62 -3.87 3.82
CA CYS A 194 -11.25 -2.55 4.33
C CYS A 194 -12.05 -1.43 3.64
N PHE A 195 -12.21 -1.50 2.32
CA PHE A 195 -13.02 -0.53 1.58
C PHE A 195 -14.48 -0.58 2.04
N THR A 196 -15.10 -1.76 2.05
CA THR A 196 -16.51 -1.91 2.42
C THR A 196 -16.76 -1.44 3.85
N LEU A 197 -15.99 -1.92 4.82
CA LEU A 197 -16.14 -1.54 6.23
C LEU A 197 -15.76 -0.07 6.47
N GLY A 198 -14.72 0.41 5.79
CA GLY A 198 -14.30 1.81 5.85
C GLY A 198 -15.38 2.74 5.29
N SER A 199 -15.99 2.41 4.16
CA SER A 199 -17.09 3.17 3.56
C SER A 199 -18.31 3.19 4.45
N LEU A 200 -18.66 2.06 5.09
CA LEU A 200 -19.74 2.01 6.09
C LEU A 200 -19.43 2.89 7.30
N LEU A 201 -18.20 2.83 7.83
CA LEU A 201 -17.79 3.68 8.93
C LEU A 201 -17.87 5.17 8.56
N LEU A 202 -17.41 5.52 7.36
CA LEU A 202 -17.42 6.88 6.85
C LEU A 202 -18.86 7.41 6.66
N LEU A 203 -19.77 6.57 6.16
CA LEU A 203 -21.20 6.86 6.09
C LEU A 203 -21.78 7.14 7.49
N LEU A 204 -21.51 6.27 8.47
CA LEU A 204 -22.03 6.40 9.84
C LEU A 204 -21.51 7.66 10.56
N VAL A 205 -20.24 7.97 10.36
CA VAL A 205 -19.60 9.14 10.94
C VAL A 205 -20.17 10.42 10.33
N SER A 206 -20.40 10.42 9.02
CA SER A 206 -20.99 11.55 8.30
C SER A 206 -22.44 11.76 8.68
N SER A 207 -23.23 10.68 8.82
CA SER A 207 -24.64 10.77 9.22
C SER A 207 -24.83 11.26 10.66
N LYS A 208 -23.85 11.03 11.54
CA LYS A 208 -23.85 11.52 12.92
C LYS A 208 -23.34 12.96 13.07
N GLY A 209 -22.97 13.63 11.98
CA GLY A 209 -22.50 15.01 12.03
C GLY A 209 -21.16 15.19 12.75
N LEU A 210 -20.30 14.16 12.79
CA LEU A 210 -18.97 14.22 13.44
C LEU A 210 -17.95 15.09 12.67
N GLY A 211 -18.38 15.71 11.57
CA GLY A 211 -17.60 16.64 10.77
C GLY A 211 -16.38 16.02 10.09
N LEU A 212 -15.46 16.90 9.69
CA LEU A 212 -14.26 16.50 8.96
C LEU A 212 -13.33 15.61 9.80
N ALA A 213 -13.18 15.91 11.08
CA ALA A 213 -12.36 15.11 11.99
C ALA A 213 -12.80 13.65 12.01
N GLY A 214 -14.11 13.39 12.09
CA GLY A 214 -14.66 12.04 12.00
C GLY A 214 -14.25 11.33 10.71
N CYS A 215 -14.36 12.00 9.56
CA CYS A 215 -13.95 11.44 8.26
C CYS A 215 -12.47 11.03 8.25
N TRP A 216 -11.61 11.86 8.85
CA TRP A 216 -10.19 11.56 8.99
C TRP A 216 -9.91 10.43 9.98
N TYR A 217 -10.69 10.28 11.06
CA TYR A 217 -10.61 9.11 11.93
C TYR A 217 -11.01 7.83 11.18
N ALA A 218 -12.00 7.89 10.28
CA ALA A 218 -12.35 6.76 9.43
C ALA A 218 -11.20 6.41 8.46
N LEU A 219 -10.52 7.41 7.86
CA LEU A 219 -9.30 7.19 7.08
C LEU A 219 -8.18 6.57 7.92
N SER A 220 -7.94 7.06 9.14
CA SER A 220 -6.97 6.47 10.06
C SER A 220 -7.31 5.01 10.34
N GLY A 221 -8.57 4.70 10.67
CA GLY A 221 -9.05 3.34 10.86
C GLY A 221 -8.82 2.45 9.64
N PHE A 222 -9.06 2.97 8.44
CA PHE A 222 -8.77 2.28 7.18
C PHE A 222 -7.28 1.93 7.03
N GLN A 223 -6.36 2.86 7.32
CA GLN A 223 -4.92 2.61 7.24
C GLN A 223 -4.44 1.59 8.29
N TRP A 224 -4.92 1.72 9.53
CA TRP A 224 -4.56 0.79 10.60
C TRP A 224 -5.15 -0.61 10.38
N ALA A 225 -6.37 -0.73 9.86
CA ALA A 225 -6.94 -2.03 9.49
C ALA A 225 -6.08 -2.74 8.44
N ARG A 226 -5.64 -2.02 7.40
CA ARG A 226 -4.74 -2.55 6.37
C ARG A 226 -3.42 -3.02 6.97
N PHE A 227 -2.81 -2.21 7.84
CA PHE A 227 -1.59 -2.57 8.56
C PHE A 227 -1.75 -3.87 9.33
N PHE A 228 -2.76 -3.97 10.21
CA PHE A 228 -2.93 -5.13 11.07
C PHE A 228 -3.28 -6.39 10.30
N LEU A 229 -4.13 -6.30 9.26
CA LEU A 229 -4.46 -7.44 8.41
C LEU A 229 -3.23 -7.96 7.68
N ALA A 230 -2.43 -7.06 7.08
CA ALA A 230 -1.22 -7.45 6.38
C ALA A 230 -0.15 -8.01 7.33
N LEU A 231 0.04 -7.37 8.50
CA LEU A 231 0.96 -7.84 9.52
C LEU A 231 0.57 -9.22 10.02
N ARG A 232 -0.70 -9.42 10.40
CA ARG A 232 -1.23 -10.70 10.87
C ARG A 232 -1.05 -11.79 9.82
N ARG A 233 -1.27 -11.49 8.54
CA ARG A 233 -1.09 -12.46 7.47
C ARG A 233 0.36 -12.87 7.33
N LEU A 234 1.28 -11.92 7.38
CA LEU A 234 2.71 -12.18 7.19
C LEU A 234 3.38 -12.86 8.39
N THR A 235 2.89 -12.62 9.61
CA THR A 235 3.40 -13.26 10.83
C THR A 235 2.71 -14.58 11.18
N SER A 236 1.60 -14.91 10.51
CA SER A 236 0.91 -16.19 10.70
C SER A 236 1.77 -17.38 10.25
N ALA A 237 1.60 -18.53 10.90
CA ALA A 237 2.24 -19.79 10.51
C ALA A 237 1.90 -20.20 9.06
N HIS A 238 0.75 -19.79 8.52
CA HIS A 238 0.32 -20.06 7.15
C HIS A 238 0.80 -19.01 6.13
N SER A 239 1.71 -18.12 6.54
CA SER A 239 2.32 -17.13 5.67
C SER A 239 3.30 -17.77 4.68
N VAL A 240 3.48 -17.14 3.52
CA VAL A 240 4.51 -17.49 2.54
C VAL A 240 5.94 -17.51 3.15
N LEU A 241 6.16 -16.78 4.23
CA LEU A 241 7.44 -16.67 4.92
C LEU A 241 7.70 -17.78 5.95
N TYR A 242 6.65 -18.48 6.38
CA TYR A 242 6.71 -19.51 7.43
C TYR A 242 6.26 -20.89 6.94
N THR A 243 5.64 -20.97 5.76
CA THR A 243 5.32 -22.23 5.11
C THR A 243 6.63 -22.83 4.58
N GLU A 244 7.29 -23.64 5.41
CA GLU A 244 8.26 -24.63 4.95
C GLU A 244 7.49 -25.67 4.13
N ASP A 245 7.18 -25.35 2.87
CA ASP A 245 6.35 -26.24 2.09
C ASP A 245 7.06 -27.59 1.91
N LEU A 246 6.33 -28.63 2.30
CA LEU A 246 6.54 -30.07 2.13
C LEU A 246 6.90 -30.52 0.70
N SER A 247 7.09 -29.59 -0.24
CA SER A 247 7.61 -29.84 -1.58
C SER A 247 9.02 -30.42 -1.55
N ARG A 248 9.86 -30.08 -0.56
CA ARG A 248 11.12 -30.80 -0.31
C ARG A 248 10.86 -32.29 -0.05
N PHE A 249 9.91 -32.63 0.83
CA PHE A 249 9.56 -34.04 1.09
C PHE A 249 8.99 -34.75 -0.14
N LYS A 250 8.14 -34.10 -0.95
CA LYS A 250 7.59 -34.71 -2.18
C LYS A 250 8.63 -34.89 -3.29
N VAL A 251 9.52 -33.90 -3.50
CA VAL A 251 10.57 -33.95 -4.53
C VAL A 251 11.72 -34.88 -4.13
N GLN A 252 12.07 -34.97 -2.84
CA GLN A 252 13.04 -35.97 -2.36
C GLN A 252 12.48 -37.39 -2.47
N LYS A 253 11.19 -37.60 -2.19
CA LYS A 253 10.56 -38.93 -2.31
C LYS A 253 10.48 -39.40 -3.77
N LEU A 254 10.21 -38.49 -4.72
CA LEU A 254 10.22 -38.78 -6.16
C LEU A 254 11.62 -38.98 -6.76
N LYS A 255 12.69 -38.54 -6.09
CA LYS A 255 14.08 -38.82 -6.50
C LYS A 255 14.69 -40.06 -5.83
N ALA A 256 13.99 -40.64 -4.86
CA ALA A 256 14.42 -41.83 -4.11
C ALA A 256 13.63 -43.09 -4.49
N THR A 257 12.87 -43.04 -5.59
CA THR A 257 12.21 -44.19 -6.25
C THR A 257 12.68 -44.24 -7.69
#